data_AF-A0A5E4N0C3-F1
#
_entry.id   AF-A0A5E4N0C3-F1
#
_cell.length_a   1.000
_cell.length_b   1.000
_cell.length_c   1.000
_cell.angle_alpha   90.00
_cell.angle_beta   90.00
_cell.angle_gamma   90.00
#
_symmetry.space_group_name_H-M   'P 1'
#
loop_
_entity.id
_entity.type
_entity.pdbx_description
1 polymer ?
#
loop_
_entity_poly.entity_id
_entity_poly.type
_entity_poly.pdbx_seq_one_letter_code
_entity_poly.pdbx_strand_id
1 'polypeptide(L)'
;MIEIVNLKNIKLKYCGMLFNAPEVMPTIQQVEHTFGATHPGVFDAEKQTFTLNFRGISFCFNVDSKFQACSAQCGLGSLQFASGTSPNVSRVIIFSGNPVPGQDILNVPSHPMSCYKGLTYLERLEVQRNHKSTNGFIIQLYLEGSGSNRGRKVSYNREINFGMTCQDVTSMLGAPSQVFYKSEDKMKIHSPNVHRHISVPRRSDYFFNYFTLGFDILFDAKTHKVKKLIVHTNFPGHYNFNIYHRCEFSIALNSEKSNYNNIPSDCKKYNDKKSKPIVVNTFTKWDDISDRLKHSERPVVLNRGSSENSTNPFGSTFCYGYQDMVFEVMQNQHIASITFYKNDIEDDV
;
A
#
# COMPACT_ATOMS: atom_id res chain seq x y z
N MET A 1 -10.45 -10.81 0.10
CA MET A 1 -10.17 -12.04 -0.66
C MET A 1 -9.18 -12.86 0.12
N ILE A 2 -9.33 -14.18 0.13
CA ILE A 2 -8.26 -15.09 0.57
C ILE A 2 -7.90 -15.92 -0.65
N GLU A 3 -6.66 -15.82 -1.11
CA GLU A 3 -6.12 -16.65 -2.19
C GLU A 3 -5.22 -17.73 -1.59
N ILE A 4 -5.50 -18.98 -1.92
CA ILE A 4 -4.74 -20.15 -1.47
C ILE A 4 -4.08 -20.75 -2.71
N VAL A 5 -2.76 -20.60 -2.80
CA VAL A 5 -1.95 -21.11 -3.92
C VAL A 5 -1.27 -22.43 -3.55
N ASN A 6 -0.95 -22.64 -2.27
CA ASN A 6 -0.34 -23.89 -1.79
C ASN A 6 -1.29 -24.67 -0.88
N LEU A 7 -2.06 -25.54 -1.51
CA LEU A 7 -3.06 -26.40 -0.86
C LEU A 7 -2.42 -27.49 0.04
N LYS A 8 -1.14 -27.84 -0.15
CA LYS A 8 -0.45 -28.86 0.67
C LYS A 8 -0.29 -28.47 2.12
N ASN A 9 -0.27 -27.18 2.42
CA ASN A 9 0.05 -26.68 3.76
C ASN A 9 -1.21 -26.45 4.61
N ILE A 10 -2.40 -26.74 4.08
CA ILE A 10 -3.67 -26.35 4.69
C ILE A 10 -4.64 -27.52 4.64
N LYS A 11 -5.49 -27.63 5.67
CA LYS A 11 -6.61 -28.59 5.70
C LYS A 11 -7.92 -27.83 5.58
N LEU A 12 -8.73 -28.10 4.55
CA LEU A 12 -9.98 -27.40 4.29
C LEU A 12 -11.17 -28.35 4.37
N LYS A 13 -12.22 -27.90 5.06
CA LYS A 13 -13.50 -28.61 5.18
C LYS A 13 -14.65 -27.70 4.78
N TYR A 14 -15.67 -28.27 4.16
CA TYR A 14 -16.93 -27.60 3.87
C TYR A 14 -18.08 -28.43 4.43
N CYS A 15 -18.94 -27.84 5.27
CA CYS A 15 -20.03 -28.53 5.97
C CYS A 15 -19.59 -29.84 6.67
N GLY A 16 -18.38 -29.86 7.23
CA GLY A 16 -17.80 -31.03 7.89
C GLY A 16 -17.09 -32.03 6.96
N MET A 17 -17.32 -31.97 5.64
CA MET A 17 -16.65 -32.80 4.65
C MET A 17 -15.25 -32.27 4.32
N LEU A 18 -14.26 -33.15 4.36
CA LEU A 18 -12.87 -32.84 4.04
C LEU A 18 -12.64 -32.89 2.53
N PHE A 19 -12.26 -31.77 1.92
CA PHE A 19 -11.96 -31.72 0.48
C PHE A 19 -10.49 -31.43 0.16
N ASN A 20 -9.71 -30.92 1.13
CA ASN A 20 -8.27 -30.70 0.96
C ASN A 20 -7.50 -31.02 2.24
N ALA A 21 -6.38 -31.72 2.11
CA ALA A 21 -5.41 -32.01 3.15
C ALA A 21 -4.00 -32.15 2.52
N PRO A 22 -2.90 -32.10 3.30
CA PRO A 22 -1.55 -32.33 2.77
C PRO A 22 -1.43 -33.64 1.98
N GLU A 23 -2.17 -34.67 2.37
CA GLU A 23 -2.18 -35.99 1.76
C GLU A 23 -3.24 -36.14 0.64
N VAL A 24 -4.23 -35.24 0.58
CA VAL A 24 -5.39 -35.35 -0.33
C VAL A 24 -5.62 -34.02 -1.02
N MET A 25 -5.25 -33.97 -2.31
CA MET A 25 -5.49 -32.80 -3.14
C MET A 25 -6.89 -32.82 -3.75
N PRO A 26 -7.61 -31.68 -3.73
CA PRO A 26 -8.93 -31.59 -4.35
C PRO A 26 -8.81 -31.72 -5.86
N THR A 27 -9.53 -32.69 -6.40
CA THR A 27 -9.78 -32.83 -7.83
C THR A 27 -11.08 -32.13 -8.22
N ILE A 28 -11.32 -31.95 -9.53
CA ILE A 28 -12.59 -31.40 -10.02
C ILE A 28 -13.82 -32.19 -9.53
N GLN A 29 -13.73 -33.52 -9.54
CA GLN A 29 -14.80 -34.42 -9.09
C GLN A 29 -15.05 -34.29 -7.59
N GLN A 30 -13.98 -34.13 -6.80
CA GLN A 30 -14.10 -33.93 -5.36
C GLN A 30 -14.74 -32.57 -5.03
N VAL A 31 -14.44 -31.53 -5.82
CA VAL A 31 -15.09 -30.22 -5.70
C VAL A 31 -16.58 -30.33 -6.03
N GLU A 32 -16.96 -30.98 -7.14
CA GLU A 32 -18.36 -31.20 -7.50
C GLU A 32 -19.11 -32.01 -6.44
N HIS A 33 -18.49 -33.07 -5.92
CA HIS A 33 -19.09 -33.88 -4.85
C HIS A 33 -19.29 -33.09 -3.56
N THR A 34 -18.34 -32.20 -3.23
CA THR A 34 -18.36 -31.45 -1.96
C THR A 34 -19.30 -30.23 -2.02
N PHE A 35 -19.27 -29.48 -3.13
CA PHE A 35 -19.96 -28.19 -3.27
C PHE A 35 -21.23 -28.28 -4.13
N GLY A 36 -21.45 -29.39 -4.81
CA GLY A 36 -22.61 -29.63 -5.66
C GLY A 36 -22.50 -29.01 -7.05
N ALA A 37 -23.64 -28.91 -7.72
CA ALA A 37 -23.74 -28.35 -9.06
C ALA A 37 -23.45 -26.84 -9.05
N THR A 38 -22.77 -26.37 -10.10
CA THR A 38 -22.51 -24.96 -10.32
C THR A 38 -22.69 -24.56 -11.78
N HIS A 39 -22.65 -23.26 -12.06
CA HIS A 39 -22.61 -22.72 -13.42
C HIS A 39 -21.42 -23.29 -14.20
N PRO A 40 -21.50 -23.36 -15.55
CA PRO A 40 -20.39 -23.81 -16.38
C PRO A 40 -19.10 -23.06 -16.05
N GLY A 41 -18.00 -23.79 -15.96
CA GLY A 41 -16.70 -23.18 -15.67
C GLY A 41 -16.24 -22.26 -16.80
N VAL A 42 -15.45 -21.26 -16.44
CA VAL A 42 -14.91 -20.27 -17.37
C VAL A 42 -13.46 -20.63 -17.66
N PHE A 43 -13.13 -20.79 -18.94
CA PHE A 43 -11.75 -21.01 -19.38
C PHE A 43 -11.12 -19.71 -19.84
N ASP A 44 -9.98 -19.36 -19.25
CA ASP A 44 -9.14 -18.26 -19.66
C ASP A 44 -7.97 -18.81 -20.50
N ALA A 45 -7.99 -18.52 -21.80
CA ALA A 45 -6.98 -18.98 -22.75
C ALA A 45 -5.64 -18.25 -22.60
N GLU A 46 -5.60 -17.01 -22.09
CA GLU A 46 -4.35 -16.29 -21.86
C GLU A 46 -3.62 -16.88 -20.66
N LYS A 47 -4.36 -17.20 -19.59
CA LYS A 47 -3.83 -17.75 -18.34
C LYS A 47 -3.79 -19.26 -18.30
N GLN A 48 -4.31 -19.94 -19.32
CA GLN A 48 -4.40 -21.40 -19.39
C GLN A 48 -5.05 -21.98 -18.13
N THR A 49 -6.08 -21.28 -17.63
CA THR A 49 -6.71 -21.54 -16.34
C THR A 49 -8.19 -21.74 -16.52
N PHE A 50 -8.69 -22.87 -16.04
CA PHE A 50 -10.11 -23.16 -15.95
C PHE A 50 -10.62 -22.86 -14.55
N THR A 51 -11.72 -22.11 -14.42
CA THR A 51 -12.28 -21.72 -13.12
C THR A 51 -13.70 -22.23 -12.93
N LEU A 52 -13.94 -22.92 -11.82
CA LEU A 52 -15.26 -23.20 -11.27
C LEU A 52 -15.64 -22.19 -10.20
N ASN A 53 -16.82 -21.62 -10.33
CA ASN A 53 -17.27 -20.48 -9.55
C ASN A 53 -18.43 -20.90 -8.64
N PHE A 54 -18.28 -20.79 -7.33
CA PHE A 54 -19.37 -20.92 -6.36
C PHE A 54 -19.60 -19.58 -5.66
N ARG A 55 -20.69 -19.47 -4.92
CA ARG A 55 -20.93 -18.27 -4.10
C ARG A 55 -19.87 -18.16 -3.01
N GLY A 56 -19.03 -17.14 -3.11
CA GLY A 56 -17.97 -16.83 -2.16
C GLY A 56 -16.72 -17.71 -2.23
N ILE A 57 -16.63 -18.65 -3.18
CA ILE A 57 -15.43 -19.47 -3.40
C ILE A 57 -15.29 -19.86 -4.87
N SER A 58 -14.08 -19.78 -5.42
CA SER A 58 -13.76 -20.24 -6.77
C SER A 58 -12.56 -21.18 -6.74
N PHE A 59 -12.59 -22.19 -7.60
CA PHE A 59 -11.55 -23.19 -7.78
C PHE A 59 -10.93 -23.03 -9.17
N CYS A 60 -9.62 -22.81 -9.22
CA CYS A 60 -8.87 -22.67 -10.45
C CYS A 60 -8.05 -23.95 -10.70
N PHE A 61 -8.02 -24.37 -11.95
CA PHE A 61 -7.31 -25.55 -12.44
C PHE A 61 -6.43 -25.10 -13.60
N ASN A 62 -5.16 -25.51 -13.59
CA ASN A 62 -4.27 -25.26 -14.73
C ASN A 62 -4.58 -26.30 -15.81
N VAL A 63 -4.76 -25.86 -17.06
CA VAL A 63 -5.08 -26.71 -18.19
C VAL A 63 -4.02 -26.50 -19.28
N ASP A 64 -3.47 -27.59 -19.83
CA ASP A 64 -2.45 -27.46 -20.88
C ASP A 64 -3.04 -26.98 -22.22
N SER A 65 -2.28 -26.19 -22.95
CA SER A 65 -2.73 -25.47 -24.16
C SER A 65 -3.12 -26.33 -25.36
N LYS A 66 -3.00 -27.66 -25.23
CA LYS A 66 -3.39 -28.64 -26.26
C LYS A 66 -4.89 -28.97 -26.20
N PHE A 67 -5.61 -28.53 -25.17
CA PHE A 67 -7.05 -28.74 -25.03
C PHE A 67 -7.80 -27.60 -25.69
N GLN A 68 -8.21 -27.81 -26.93
CA GLN A 68 -9.16 -26.93 -27.60
C GLN A 68 -10.51 -27.09 -26.87
N ALA A 69 -10.80 -26.15 -25.96
CA ALA A 69 -12.11 -26.05 -25.32
C ALA A 69 -13.16 -25.91 -26.43
N CYS A 70 -13.93 -26.97 -26.65
CA CYS A 70 -15.08 -26.92 -27.53
C CYS A 70 -16.09 -25.95 -26.87
N SER A 71 -16.06 -24.70 -27.33
CA SER A 71 -17.13 -23.70 -27.32
C SER A 71 -18.10 -23.75 -26.14
N ALA A 72 -17.95 -22.83 -25.19
CA ALA A 72 -18.96 -22.01 -24.48
C ALA A 72 -20.29 -22.62 -23.95
N GLN A 73 -20.58 -23.91 -24.13
CA GLN A 73 -21.80 -24.62 -23.72
C GLN A 73 -21.54 -26.03 -23.21
N CYS A 74 -20.28 -26.40 -23.03
CA CYS A 74 -19.90 -27.71 -22.57
C CYS A 74 -19.94 -27.79 -21.04
N GLY A 75 -20.90 -28.53 -20.48
CA GLY A 75 -20.91 -28.90 -19.07
C GLY A 75 -19.62 -29.64 -18.68
N LEU A 76 -19.35 -29.71 -17.38
CA LEU A 76 -18.14 -30.30 -16.79
C LEU A 76 -17.76 -31.70 -17.32
N GLY A 77 -18.73 -32.48 -17.80
CA GLY A 77 -18.49 -33.78 -18.44
C GLY A 77 -17.82 -33.75 -19.83
N SER A 78 -17.56 -32.57 -20.40
CA SER A 78 -16.98 -32.42 -21.75
C SER A 78 -15.48 -32.09 -21.76
N LEU A 79 -14.90 -31.78 -20.59
CA LEU A 79 -13.45 -31.56 -20.47
C LEU A 79 -12.75 -32.92 -20.38
N GLN A 80 -12.40 -33.47 -21.53
CA GLN A 80 -11.57 -34.67 -21.61
C GLN A 80 -10.10 -34.29 -21.37
N PHE A 81 -9.59 -34.61 -20.18
CA PHE A 81 -8.17 -34.49 -19.86
C PHE A 81 -7.40 -35.68 -20.44
N ALA A 82 -6.26 -35.44 -21.08
CA ALA A 82 -5.52 -36.39 -21.94
C ALA A 82 -5.09 -37.70 -21.28
N SER A 83 -5.19 -37.84 -19.96
CA SER A 83 -4.74 -39.00 -19.19
C SER A 83 -5.83 -39.69 -18.38
N GLY A 84 -7.11 -39.27 -18.49
CA GLY A 84 -8.20 -39.78 -17.64
C GLY A 84 -8.10 -39.40 -16.16
N THR A 85 -7.00 -38.76 -15.73
CA THR A 85 -6.84 -38.16 -14.41
C THR A 85 -7.37 -36.74 -14.41
N SER A 86 -8.38 -36.48 -13.58
CA SER A 86 -8.87 -35.12 -13.34
C SER A 86 -7.76 -34.21 -12.81
N PRO A 87 -7.67 -32.95 -13.26
CA PRO A 87 -6.69 -32.01 -12.74
C PRO A 87 -6.97 -31.72 -11.26
N ASN A 88 -5.89 -31.53 -10.52
CA ASN A 88 -5.96 -31.01 -9.15
C ASN A 88 -6.19 -29.51 -9.20
N VAL A 89 -6.88 -28.99 -8.18
CA VAL A 89 -7.02 -27.55 -7.98
C VAL A 89 -5.62 -26.95 -7.79
N SER A 90 -5.28 -25.96 -8.60
CA SER A 90 -4.02 -25.21 -8.47
C SER A 90 -4.16 -24.04 -7.51
N ARG A 91 -5.37 -23.46 -7.40
CA ARG A 91 -5.64 -22.29 -6.58
C ARG A 91 -7.09 -22.25 -6.13
N VAL A 92 -7.31 -21.85 -4.88
CA VAL A 92 -8.64 -21.57 -4.31
C VAL A 92 -8.73 -20.10 -3.96
N ILE A 93 -9.84 -19.47 -4.34
CA ILE A 93 -10.09 -18.06 -4.08
C ILE A 93 -11.38 -17.95 -3.27
N ILE A 94 -11.30 -17.42 -2.06
CA ILE A 94 -12.44 -17.17 -1.19
C ILE A 94 -12.72 -15.66 -1.16
N PHE A 95 -13.97 -15.28 -1.38
CA PHE A 95 -14.39 -13.88 -1.46
C PHE A 95 -15.81 -13.67 -0.93
N SER A 96 -16.20 -12.42 -0.74
CA SER A 96 -17.56 -12.07 -0.31
C SER A 96 -18.39 -11.64 -1.51
N GLY A 97 -19.44 -12.39 -1.85
CA GLY A 97 -20.36 -12.05 -2.95
C GLY A 97 -20.46 -13.13 -4.03
N ASN A 98 -21.03 -12.76 -5.18
CA ASN A 98 -21.10 -13.64 -6.35
C ASN A 98 -19.99 -13.26 -7.35
N PRO A 99 -19.37 -14.24 -8.01
CA PRO A 99 -18.42 -13.97 -9.07
C PRO A 99 -19.15 -13.32 -10.27
N VAL A 100 -18.61 -12.22 -10.81
CA VAL A 100 -19.17 -11.56 -11.98
C VAL A 100 -18.63 -12.27 -13.25
N PRO A 101 -19.49 -12.79 -14.15
CA PRO A 101 -19.04 -13.45 -15.36
C PRO A 101 -18.19 -12.52 -16.24
N GLY A 102 -17.02 -12.97 -16.69
CA GLY A 102 -16.12 -12.20 -17.55
C GLY A 102 -15.26 -11.15 -16.84
N GLN A 103 -15.35 -11.03 -15.51
CA GLN A 103 -14.44 -10.19 -14.74
C GLN A 103 -13.31 -11.07 -14.18
N ASP A 104 -12.06 -10.59 -14.31
CA ASP A 104 -10.90 -11.25 -13.71
C ASP A 104 -11.16 -11.49 -12.22
N ILE A 105 -10.95 -12.72 -11.74
CA ILE A 105 -11.20 -13.10 -10.33
C ILE A 105 -10.30 -12.28 -9.37
N LEU A 106 -9.27 -11.62 -9.90
CA LEU A 106 -8.41 -10.67 -9.19
C LEU A 106 -9.10 -9.31 -8.91
N ASN A 107 -10.20 -8.99 -9.59
CA ASN A 107 -11.07 -7.84 -9.29
C ASN A 107 -12.08 -8.21 -8.19
N VAL A 108 -11.55 -8.63 -7.05
CA VAL A 108 -12.33 -9.12 -5.93
C VAL A 108 -13.11 -7.97 -5.31
N PRO A 109 -14.38 -8.19 -4.92
CA PRO A 109 -15.04 -7.29 -3.99
C PRO A 109 -14.17 -7.01 -2.75
N SER A 110 -14.05 -5.73 -2.42
CA SER A 110 -13.39 -5.22 -1.21
C SER A 110 -13.84 -5.98 0.04
N HIS A 111 -13.03 -5.96 1.10
CA HIS A 111 -13.41 -6.55 2.39
C HIS A 111 -14.84 -6.13 2.78
N PRO A 112 -15.63 -7.02 3.41
CA PRO A 112 -16.96 -6.66 3.87
C PRO A 112 -16.91 -5.39 4.72
N MET A 113 -17.82 -4.45 4.50
CA MET A 113 -17.81 -3.17 5.23
C MET A 113 -17.87 -3.36 6.76
N SER A 114 -18.52 -4.43 7.22
CA SER A 114 -18.58 -4.81 8.64
C SER A 114 -17.22 -5.09 9.28
N CYS A 115 -16.19 -5.44 8.50
CA CYS A 115 -14.84 -5.69 9.02
C CYS A 115 -14.12 -4.39 9.43
N TYR A 116 -14.60 -3.24 8.96
CA TYR A 116 -13.97 -1.94 9.20
C TYR A 116 -14.44 -1.28 10.50
N LYS A 117 -15.40 -1.89 11.23
CA LYS A 117 -15.86 -1.48 12.58
C LYS A 117 -16.16 0.02 12.72
N GLY A 118 -16.69 0.65 11.68
CA GLY A 118 -16.98 2.09 11.66
C GLY A 118 -15.77 3.02 11.61
N LEU A 119 -14.56 2.49 11.40
CA LEU A 119 -13.34 3.28 11.21
C LEU A 119 -13.25 3.80 9.77
N THR A 120 -12.53 4.90 9.60
CA THR A 120 -12.23 5.49 8.29
C THR A 120 -10.92 4.95 7.75
N TYR A 121 -10.90 4.60 6.47
CA TYR A 121 -9.74 4.02 5.78
C TYR A 121 -9.35 4.84 4.57
N LEU A 122 -8.08 4.71 4.18
CA LEU A 122 -7.54 5.34 2.99
C LEU A 122 -7.74 4.44 1.77
N GLU A 123 -8.33 4.97 0.71
CA GLU A 123 -8.40 4.33 -0.61
C GLU A 123 -7.19 4.71 -1.47
N ARG A 124 -6.88 6.01 -1.53
CA ARG A 124 -5.75 6.55 -2.28
C ARG A 124 -5.31 7.89 -1.71
N LEU A 125 -4.01 8.15 -1.72
CA LEU A 125 -3.43 9.45 -1.41
C LEU A 125 -2.60 9.94 -2.60
N GLU A 126 -2.85 11.15 -3.05
CA GLU A 126 -2.06 11.81 -4.09
C GLU A 126 -1.33 13.00 -3.49
N VAL A 127 0.00 13.01 -3.62
CA VAL A 127 0.82 14.10 -3.11
C VAL A 127 0.80 15.23 -4.12
N GLN A 128 0.22 16.37 -3.73
CA GLN A 128 0.21 17.57 -4.55
C GLN A 128 1.56 18.27 -4.48
N ARG A 129 2.27 18.30 -5.61
CA ARG A 129 3.55 18.99 -5.75
C ARG A 129 3.48 20.08 -6.80
N ASN A 130 3.99 21.26 -6.44
CA ASN A 130 4.28 22.36 -7.36
C ASN A 130 5.80 22.43 -7.57
N HIS A 131 6.24 21.99 -8.74
CA HIS A 131 7.66 21.89 -9.09
C HIS A 131 8.47 21.06 -8.07
N LYS A 132 9.19 21.72 -7.16
CA LYS A 132 10.06 21.10 -6.15
C LYS A 132 9.51 21.19 -4.72
N SER A 133 8.31 21.73 -4.55
CA SER A 133 7.66 21.92 -3.25
C SER A 133 6.35 21.17 -3.17
N THR A 134 6.08 20.56 -2.03
CA THR A 134 4.84 19.87 -1.68
C THR A 134 3.88 20.86 -1.05
N ASN A 135 2.66 20.92 -1.57
CA ASN A 135 1.60 21.75 -1.01
C ASN A 135 0.83 21.00 0.08
N GLY A 136 0.58 19.70 -0.17
CA GLY A 136 -0.27 18.88 0.66
C GLY A 136 -0.67 17.58 -0.02
N PHE A 137 -1.77 16.99 0.45
CA PHE A 137 -2.30 15.71 0.01
C PHE A 137 -3.75 15.85 -0.45
N ILE A 138 -4.08 15.23 -1.58
CA ILE A 138 -5.46 14.85 -1.91
C ILE A 138 -5.67 13.43 -1.42
N ILE A 139 -6.69 13.24 -0.60
CA ILE A 139 -6.95 12.00 0.11
C ILE A 139 -8.34 11.51 -0.23
N GLN A 140 -8.43 10.30 -0.78
CA GLN A 140 -9.69 9.60 -0.97
C GLN A 140 -9.88 8.63 0.19
N LEU A 141 -10.89 8.90 1.00
CA LEU A 141 -11.26 8.12 2.17
C LEU A 141 -12.48 7.26 1.87
N TYR A 142 -12.63 6.17 2.61
CA TYR A 142 -13.87 5.40 2.63
C TYR A 142 -14.20 4.90 4.03
N LEU A 143 -15.51 4.78 4.28
CA LEU A 143 -16.06 4.23 5.52
C LEU A 143 -17.40 3.55 5.26
N GLU A 144 -17.90 2.84 6.27
CA GLU A 144 -19.25 2.27 6.25
C GLU A 144 -20.30 3.38 6.38
N GLY A 145 -21.28 3.37 5.47
CA GLY A 145 -22.40 4.31 5.51
C GLY A 145 -23.27 4.12 6.75
N SER A 146 -23.86 5.20 7.23
CA SER A 146 -24.84 5.19 8.32
C SER A 146 -26.28 5.29 7.78
N GLY A 147 -27.27 5.04 8.64
CA GLY A 147 -28.69 5.17 8.32
C GLY A 147 -29.13 4.30 7.13
N SER A 148 -29.67 4.92 6.09
CA SER A 148 -30.11 4.24 4.86
C SER A 148 -28.96 3.59 4.08
N ASN A 149 -27.71 3.94 4.36
CA ASN A 149 -26.52 3.45 3.66
C ASN A 149 -25.72 2.42 4.49
N ARG A 150 -26.30 1.85 5.56
CA ARG A 150 -25.65 0.79 6.35
C ARG A 150 -25.17 -0.37 5.47
N GLY A 151 -23.95 -0.84 5.73
CA GLY A 151 -23.31 -1.89 4.95
C GLY A 151 -22.80 -1.48 3.57
N ARG A 152 -23.03 -0.24 3.12
CA ARG A 152 -22.48 0.28 1.86
C ARG A 152 -21.20 1.07 2.11
N LYS A 153 -20.26 0.98 1.17
CA LYS A 153 -19.06 1.81 1.13
C LYS A 153 -19.45 3.24 0.74
N VAL A 154 -19.06 4.22 1.54
CA VAL A 154 -19.19 5.63 1.18
C VAL A 154 -17.80 6.24 1.11
N SER A 155 -17.48 6.87 -0.02
CA SER A 155 -16.18 7.49 -0.28
C SER A 155 -16.28 9.01 -0.27
N TYR A 156 -15.22 9.65 0.20
CA TYR A 156 -15.12 11.11 0.28
C TYR A 156 -13.71 11.56 -0.10
N ASN A 157 -13.61 12.69 -0.78
CA ASN A 157 -12.33 13.34 -1.05
C ASN A 157 -12.09 14.46 -0.03
N ARG A 158 -10.85 14.54 0.45
CA ARG A 158 -10.35 15.53 1.40
C ARG A 158 -9.01 16.04 0.93
N GLU A 159 -8.67 17.25 1.33
CA GLU A 159 -7.39 17.86 1.02
C GLU A 159 -6.72 18.31 2.32
N ILE A 160 -5.45 17.96 2.50
CA ILE A 160 -4.68 18.32 3.70
C ILE A 160 -3.43 19.05 3.26
N ASN A 161 -3.37 20.35 3.55
CA ASN A 161 -2.30 21.24 3.14
C ASN A 161 -1.43 21.68 4.32
N PHE A 162 -0.18 22.03 4.03
CA PHE A 162 0.68 22.68 5.01
C PHE A 162 0.05 23.99 5.48
N GLY A 163 0.14 24.26 6.79
CA GLY A 163 -0.45 25.47 7.39
C GLY A 163 -1.90 25.34 7.87
N MET A 164 -2.59 24.22 7.58
CA MET A 164 -3.92 23.95 8.14
C MET A 164 -3.87 23.77 9.66
N THR A 165 -4.92 24.17 10.38
CA THR A 165 -4.97 24.01 11.84
C THR A 165 -5.32 22.57 12.24
N CYS A 166 -5.00 22.18 13.48
CA CYS A 166 -5.41 20.86 13.97
C CYS A 166 -6.94 20.69 14.00
N GLN A 167 -7.70 21.76 14.26
CA GLN A 167 -9.16 21.73 14.21
C GLN A 167 -9.68 21.43 12.80
N ASP A 168 -9.11 22.09 11.78
CA ASP A 168 -9.49 21.86 10.39
C ASP A 168 -9.20 20.41 9.99
N VAL A 169 -8.00 19.91 10.30
CA VAL A 169 -7.62 18.53 10.02
C VAL A 169 -8.55 17.52 10.71
N THR A 170 -8.86 17.71 11.99
CA THR A 170 -9.79 16.84 12.73
C THR A 170 -11.21 16.92 12.18
N SER A 171 -11.66 18.08 11.70
CA SER A 171 -12.98 18.21 11.06
C SER A 171 -13.07 17.44 9.73
N MET A 172 -11.93 17.31 9.03
CA MET A 172 -11.87 16.67 7.72
C MET A 172 -11.66 15.16 7.79
N LEU A 173 -10.79 14.70 8.70
CA LEU A 173 -10.37 13.30 8.83
C LEU A 173 -11.03 12.57 10.01
N GLY A 174 -11.55 13.30 10.99
CA GLY A 174 -11.98 12.76 12.27
C GLY A 174 -10.87 12.81 13.34
N ALA A 175 -11.15 12.21 14.49
CA ALA A 175 -10.19 12.13 15.58
C ALA A 175 -8.99 11.23 15.22
N PRO A 176 -7.76 11.59 15.61
CA PRO A 176 -6.60 10.73 15.40
C PRO A 176 -6.70 9.49 16.28
N SER A 177 -6.06 8.40 15.86
CA SER A 177 -5.97 7.18 16.65
C SER A 177 -5.13 7.38 17.91
N GLN A 178 -4.09 8.22 17.82
CA GLN A 178 -3.24 8.58 18.94
C GLN A 178 -2.67 9.99 18.77
N VAL A 179 -2.47 10.70 19.88
CA VAL A 179 -1.72 11.95 19.93
C VAL A 179 -0.40 11.70 20.65
N PHE A 180 0.72 12.11 20.04
CA PHE A 180 2.05 11.98 20.63
C PHE A 180 2.77 13.32 20.70
N TYR A 181 3.22 13.72 21.88
CA TYR A 181 3.95 14.98 22.08
C TYR A 181 5.45 14.73 22.01
N LYS A 182 6.15 15.49 21.17
CA LYS A 182 7.61 15.39 21.02
C LYS A 182 8.29 15.91 22.29
N SER A 183 8.65 15.00 23.20
CA SER A 183 9.28 15.34 24.48
C SER A 183 10.66 16.00 24.30
N GLU A 184 11.43 15.59 23.28
CA GLU A 184 12.80 16.07 23.06
C GLU A 184 13.14 16.20 21.56
N ASP A 185 13.85 17.27 21.21
CA ASP A 185 14.47 17.42 19.89
C ASP A 185 15.95 17.13 19.97
N LYS A 186 16.31 15.84 19.88
CA LYS A 186 17.69 15.35 20.04
C LYS A 186 18.66 15.96 19.02
N MET A 187 18.18 16.54 17.91
CA MET A 187 19.01 17.24 16.92
C MET A 187 19.25 18.71 17.25
N LYS A 188 18.41 19.34 18.10
CA LYS A 188 18.59 20.76 18.50
C LYS A 188 19.76 20.99 19.44
N ILE A 189 20.34 19.94 20.03
CA ILE A 189 21.53 20.04 20.88
C ILE A 189 22.77 20.51 20.12
N HIS A 190 22.77 20.40 18.79
CA HIS A 190 23.84 20.89 17.92
C HIS A 190 23.57 22.29 17.35
N SER A 191 22.44 22.91 17.70
CA SER A 191 22.16 24.29 17.28
C SER A 191 23.10 25.24 18.03
N PRO A 192 23.74 26.23 17.37
CA PRO A 192 24.69 27.13 18.02
C PRO A 192 24.11 27.95 19.19
N ASN A 193 22.77 27.95 19.36
CA ASN A 193 22.06 28.73 20.39
C ASN A 193 21.51 27.90 21.57
N VAL A 194 22.09 26.74 21.92
CA VAL A 194 21.59 25.84 22.99
C VAL A 194 21.27 26.57 24.32
N HIS A 195 22.10 27.53 24.72
CA HIS A 195 22.02 28.20 26.01
C HIS A 195 20.88 29.24 26.12
N ARG A 196 20.36 29.76 25.00
CA ARG A 196 19.32 30.81 24.99
C ARG A 196 17.90 30.26 25.16
N HIS A 197 17.72 28.93 25.08
CA HIS A 197 16.41 28.25 25.02
C HIS A 197 16.07 27.40 26.25
N ILE A 198 16.73 27.65 27.39
CA ILE A 198 16.49 26.94 28.65
C ILE A 198 15.39 27.62 29.49
N SER A 199 15.12 28.92 29.27
CA SER A 199 14.24 29.74 30.13
C SER A 199 12.79 29.91 29.67
N VAL A 200 12.37 29.31 28.54
CA VAL A 200 10.99 29.42 28.03
C VAL A 200 10.27 28.07 28.19
N PRO A 201 9.04 28.02 28.73
CA PRO A 201 8.25 26.78 28.77
C PRO A 201 8.12 26.22 27.35
N ARG A 202 8.76 25.08 27.11
CA ARG A 202 8.84 24.47 25.78
C ARG A 202 7.48 23.88 25.45
N ARG A 203 6.75 24.53 24.55
CA ARG A 203 5.65 23.87 23.85
C ARG A 203 6.26 22.87 22.88
N SER A 204 5.88 21.62 23.02
CA SER A 204 6.37 20.52 22.17
C SER A 204 5.46 20.33 20.98
N ASP A 205 6.06 20.23 19.79
CA ASP A 205 5.35 19.83 18.58
C ASP A 205 4.69 18.46 18.84
N TYR A 206 3.53 18.21 18.24
CA TYR A 206 2.76 17.00 18.51
C TYR A 206 2.24 16.36 17.23
N PHE A 207 2.16 15.03 17.25
CA PHE A 207 1.70 14.22 16.15
C PHE A 207 0.26 13.80 16.36
N PHE A 208 -0.50 13.84 15.27
CA PHE A 208 -1.73 13.08 15.11
C PHE A 208 -1.40 11.85 14.27
N ASN A 209 -1.55 10.67 14.88
CA ASN A 209 -1.29 9.40 14.22
C ASN A 209 -2.61 8.81 13.72
N TYR A 210 -2.70 8.57 12.40
CA TYR A 210 -3.86 7.95 11.77
C TYR A 210 -3.50 6.54 11.30
N PHE A 211 -3.51 5.58 12.23
CA PHE A 211 -3.06 4.21 11.97
C PHE A 211 -3.84 3.55 10.83
N THR A 212 -5.16 3.76 10.72
CA THR A 212 -5.99 3.19 9.64
C THR A 212 -5.78 3.86 8.28
N LEU A 213 -5.28 5.10 8.27
CA LEU A 213 -4.98 5.84 7.05
C LEU A 213 -3.52 5.65 6.61
N GLY A 214 -2.65 5.18 7.49
CA GLY A 214 -1.25 4.90 7.20
C GLY A 214 -0.34 6.13 7.17
N PHE A 215 -0.77 7.25 7.76
CA PHE A 215 0.04 8.48 7.81
C PHE A 215 -0.06 9.20 9.15
N ASP A 216 0.94 10.04 9.44
CA ASP A 216 0.99 10.93 10.59
C ASP A 216 1.06 12.39 10.15
N ILE A 217 0.55 13.28 10.99
CA ILE A 217 0.60 14.73 10.80
C ILE A 217 1.28 15.35 12.02
N LEU A 218 2.40 16.05 11.81
CA LEU A 218 3.07 16.84 12.85
C LEU A 218 2.52 18.25 12.84
N PHE A 219 2.09 18.72 14.00
CA PHE A 219 1.67 20.09 14.24
C PHE A 219 2.73 20.87 15.01
N ASP A 220 2.90 22.13 14.60
CA ASP A 220 3.72 23.08 15.31
C ASP A 220 3.07 23.49 16.64
N ALA A 221 3.84 23.48 17.73
CA ALA A 221 3.31 23.73 19.07
C ALA A 221 2.91 25.20 19.33
N LYS A 222 3.42 26.13 18.52
CA LYS A 222 3.13 27.57 18.66
C LYS A 222 1.90 27.95 17.87
N THR A 223 1.82 27.51 16.62
CA THR A 223 0.74 27.90 15.69
C THR A 223 -0.38 26.87 15.59
N HIS A 224 -0.19 25.65 16.10
CA HIS A 224 -1.10 24.51 15.93
C HIS A 224 -1.39 24.18 14.45
N LYS A 225 -0.44 24.50 13.57
CA LYS A 225 -0.55 24.29 12.12
C LYS A 225 0.28 23.10 11.65
N VAL A 226 -0.17 22.46 10.57
CA VAL A 226 0.53 21.36 9.92
C VAL A 226 1.94 21.79 9.50
N LYS A 227 2.93 21.09 10.05
CA LYS A 227 4.36 21.33 9.87
C LYS A 227 5.04 20.23 9.05
N LYS A 228 4.69 18.97 9.30
CA LYS A 228 5.17 17.80 8.55
C LYS A 228 4.05 16.81 8.30
N LEU A 229 4.17 16.08 7.20
CA LEU A 229 3.30 14.98 6.83
C LEU A 229 4.16 13.73 6.62
N ILE A 230 3.75 12.59 7.16
CA ILE A 230 4.54 11.35 7.11
C ILE A 230 3.66 10.22 6.59
N VAL A 231 4.04 9.55 5.52
CA VAL A 231 3.32 8.37 4.99
C VAL A 231 4.11 7.09 5.27
N HIS A 232 3.41 6.00 5.60
CA HIS A 232 4.00 4.69 5.92
C HIS A 232 3.56 3.62 4.92
N THR A 233 4.50 2.80 4.44
CA THR A 233 4.22 1.73 3.45
C THR A 233 3.87 0.37 4.07
N ASN A 234 4.12 0.21 5.37
CA ASN A 234 3.86 -1.01 6.14
C ASN A 234 4.48 -2.27 5.52
N PHE A 235 5.80 -2.25 5.24
CA PHE A 235 6.53 -3.45 4.84
C PHE A 235 6.93 -4.31 6.05
N PRO A 236 6.85 -5.66 5.94
CA PRO A 236 7.43 -6.56 6.92
C PRO A 236 8.92 -6.28 7.11
N GLY A 237 9.41 -6.42 8.33
CA GLY A 237 10.80 -6.10 8.66
C GLY A 237 11.06 -4.63 8.97
N HIS A 238 10.02 -3.79 9.04
CA HIS A 238 10.13 -2.44 9.57
C HIS A 238 9.61 -2.37 11.00
N TYR A 239 10.17 -1.48 11.82
CA TYR A 239 9.75 -1.30 13.22
C TYR A 239 8.26 -0.96 13.36
N ASN A 240 7.70 -0.17 12.45
CA ASN A 240 6.29 0.22 12.46
C ASN A 240 5.36 -0.81 11.80
N PHE A 241 5.86 -1.98 11.40
CA PHE A 241 5.03 -3.00 10.77
C PHE A 241 3.88 -3.39 11.69
N ASN A 242 2.68 -3.51 11.12
CA ASN A 242 1.43 -3.84 11.83
C ASN A 242 0.92 -2.78 12.83
N ILE A 243 1.63 -1.66 13.01
CA ILE A 243 1.10 -0.48 13.73
C ILE A 243 0.23 0.35 12.78
N TYR A 244 0.68 0.50 11.53
CA TYR A 244 0.02 1.29 10.50
C TYR A 244 -0.58 0.40 9.42
N HIS A 245 -1.74 0.79 8.91
CA HIS A 245 -2.16 0.36 7.58
C HIS A 245 -1.21 0.93 6.53
N ARG A 246 -1.11 0.22 5.41
CA ARG A 246 -0.35 0.69 4.26
C ARG A 246 -1.02 1.94 3.68
N CYS A 247 -0.25 3.02 3.56
CA CYS A 247 -0.70 4.22 2.86
C CYS A 247 -0.54 4.02 1.35
N GLU A 248 -1.65 3.95 0.61
CA GLU A 248 -1.63 3.85 -0.86
C GLU A 248 -1.40 5.23 -1.50
N PHE A 249 -0.16 5.71 -1.42
CA PHE A 249 0.22 7.02 -1.94
C PHE A 249 0.74 6.97 -3.37
N SER A 250 0.64 8.10 -4.08
CA SER A 250 1.27 8.34 -5.36
C SER A 250 1.90 9.73 -5.42
N ILE A 251 3.12 9.81 -5.93
CA ILE A 251 3.91 11.03 -6.07
C ILE A 251 4.46 11.09 -7.49
N ALA A 252 4.23 12.18 -8.21
CA ALA A 252 4.88 12.46 -9.48
C ALA A 252 6.14 13.31 -9.24
N LEU A 253 7.30 12.78 -9.63
CA LEU A 253 8.60 13.45 -9.54
C LEU A 253 9.19 13.67 -10.93
N ASN A 254 9.96 14.75 -11.08
CA ASN A 254 10.70 15.01 -12.31
C ASN A 254 12.08 14.35 -12.24
N SER A 255 12.48 13.68 -13.32
CA SER A 255 13.82 13.13 -13.45
C SER A 255 14.84 14.27 -13.61
N GLU A 256 15.79 14.37 -12.69
CA GLU A 256 16.80 15.45 -12.69
C GLU A 256 18.18 14.98 -13.20
N LYS A 257 18.45 13.67 -13.16
CA LYS A 257 19.68 13.09 -13.73
C LYS A 257 19.40 12.67 -15.18
N SER A 258 19.75 13.51 -16.13
CA SER A 258 19.83 13.13 -17.54
C SER A 258 21.24 12.60 -17.83
N ASN A 259 21.37 11.35 -18.25
CA ASN A 259 22.62 10.80 -18.79
C ASN A 259 22.96 11.48 -20.15
N TYR A 260 23.37 12.75 -20.12
CA TYR A 260 23.87 13.48 -21.30
C TYR A 260 25.40 13.56 -21.36
N ASN A 261 26.14 12.93 -20.45
CA ASN A 261 27.59 13.08 -20.38
C ASN A 261 28.41 12.06 -21.19
N ASN A 262 27.79 11.18 -22.00
CA ASN A 262 28.53 10.18 -22.81
C ASN A 262 28.02 10.05 -24.26
N ILE A 263 27.69 11.16 -24.93
CA ILE A 263 27.45 11.16 -26.39
C ILE A 263 28.35 12.22 -27.03
N PRO A 264 29.26 11.87 -27.96
CA PRO A 264 30.07 12.82 -28.71
C PRO A 264 29.21 13.86 -29.43
N SER A 265 29.69 15.09 -29.43
CA SER A 265 28.98 16.35 -29.70
C SER A 265 28.54 16.63 -31.15
N ASP A 266 28.33 15.61 -31.99
CA ASP A 266 28.08 15.81 -33.44
C ASP A 266 26.67 15.45 -33.94
N CYS A 267 25.71 15.17 -33.06
CA CYS A 267 24.32 14.91 -33.47
C CYS A 267 23.27 15.73 -32.69
N LYS A 268 23.47 17.05 -32.59
CA LYS A 268 22.42 17.98 -32.12
C LYS A 268 21.37 18.25 -33.21
N LYS A 269 20.53 17.27 -33.52
CA LYS A 269 19.28 17.51 -34.28
C LYS A 269 18.16 16.59 -33.77
N TYR A 270 17.12 17.22 -33.24
CA TYR A 270 15.77 16.69 -33.00
C TYR A 270 15.62 15.50 -32.02
N ASN A 271 15.39 15.81 -30.74
CA ASN A 271 14.29 15.23 -29.93
C ASN A 271 14.30 15.81 -28.51
N ASP A 272 13.52 16.87 -28.28
CA ASP A 272 13.06 17.28 -26.94
C ASP A 272 12.06 16.22 -26.42
N LYS A 273 12.56 15.03 -26.08
CA LYS A 273 11.79 14.07 -25.28
C LYS A 273 11.83 14.57 -23.84
N LYS A 274 10.82 15.35 -23.43
CA LYS A 274 10.53 15.60 -22.01
C LYS A 274 10.70 14.29 -21.25
N SER A 275 11.64 14.25 -20.31
CA SER A 275 11.90 13.06 -19.50
C SER A 275 10.58 12.63 -18.85
N LYS A 276 10.23 11.34 -18.96
CA LYS A 276 8.99 10.83 -18.39
C LYS A 276 8.98 11.08 -16.87
N PRO A 277 7.87 11.55 -16.29
CA PRO A 277 7.77 11.73 -14.85
C PRO A 277 7.92 10.38 -14.15
N ILE A 278 8.64 10.39 -13.03
CA ILE A 278 8.84 9.23 -12.16
C ILE A 278 7.65 9.19 -11.21
N VAL A 279 6.83 8.15 -11.30
CA VAL A 279 5.73 7.94 -10.36
C VAL A 279 6.23 7.05 -9.23
N VAL A 280 6.34 7.60 -8.03
CA VAL A 280 6.66 6.86 -6.81
C VAL A 280 5.36 6.47 -6.14
N ASN A 281 5.23 5.20 -5.80
CA ASN A 281 4.11 4.64 -5.07
C ASN A 281 4.60 3.76 -3.92
N THR A 282 3.64 3.17 -3.20
CA THR A 282 3.88 2.31 -2.05
C THR A 282 4.82 1.13 -2.29
N PHE A 283 4.88 0.63 -3.53
CA PHE A 283 5.66 -0.56 -3.91
C PHE A 283 6.97 -0.23 -4.63
N THR A 284 7.25 1.05 -4.86
CA THR A 284 8.46 1.50 -5.52
C THR A 284 9.68 1.22 -4.64
N LYS A 285 10.72 0.61 -5.20
CA LYS A 285 11.99 0.42 -4.50
C LYS A 285 12.89 1.63 -4.68
N TRP A 286 13.77 1.83 -3.71
CA TRP A 286 14.70 2.95 -3.72
C TRP A 286 15.69 2.88 -4.89
N ASP A 287 16.25 1.70 -5.19
CA ASP A 287 17.19 1.49 -6.29
C ASP A 287 16.63 1.90 -7.66
N ASP A 288 15.33 1.71 -7.85
CA ASP A 288 14.67 2.05 -9.11
C ASP A 288 14.65 3.57 -9.35
N ILE A 289 14.69 4.37 -8.28
CA ILE A 289 14.51 5.82 -8.34
C ILE A 289 15.77 6.62 -7.97
N SER A 290 16.67 6.08 -7.16
CA SER A 290 17.88 6.77 -6.66
C SER A 290 18.74 7.35 -7.78
N ASP A 291 18.90 6.60 -8.86
CA ASP A 291 19.74 6.98 -10.00
C ASP A 291 19.15 8.10 -10.85
N ARG A 292 17.87 8.42 -10.68
CA ARG A 292 17.18 9.47 -11.43
C ARG A 292 16.93 10.73 -10.60
N LEU A 293 17.03 10.61 -9.28
CA LEU A 293 16.84 11.69 -8.32
C LEU A 293 18.20 12.26 -7.87
N LYS A 294 18.28 13.59 -7.73
CA LYS A 294 19.43 14.26 -7.10
C LYS A 294 19.27 14.26 -5.58
N HIS A 295 19.26 13.08 -4.96
CA HIS A 295 19.16 12.92 -3.51
C HIS A 295 20.49 13.24 -2.81
N SER A 296 20.46 13.36 -1.48
CA SER A 296 21.65 13.53 -0.65
C SER A 296 22.64 12.38 -0.84
N GLU A 297 23.91 12.69 -1.05
CA GLU A 297 24.96 11.67 -1.28
C GLU A 297 25.18 10.76 -0.08
N ARG A 298 25.11 11.31 1.13
CA ARG A 298 25.25 10.56 2.38
C ARG A 298 23.91 10.46 3.10
N PRO A 299 23.37 9.24 3.33
CA PRO A 299 22.17 9.08 4.12
C PRO A 299 22.44 9.31 5.61
N VAL A 300 21.41 9.75 6.32
CA VAL A 300 21.40 9.72 7.79
C VAL A 300 20.97 8.33 8.24
N VAL A 301 21.76 7.68 9.10
CA VAL A 301 21.42 6.36 9.63
C VAL A 301 20.46 6.54 10.82
N LEU A 302 19.25 6.00 10.70
CA LEU A 302 18.26 6.01 11.77
C LEU A 302 18.31 4.68 12.51
N ASN A 303 18.84 4.73 13.73
CA ASN A 303 18.79 3.64 14.68
C ASN A 303 17.64 3.88 15.65
N ARG A 304 16.56 3.10 15.50
CA ARG A 304 15.53 2.97 16.53
C ARG A 304 16.09 2.07 17.64
N GLY A 305 16.96 2.65 18.45
CA GLY A 305 17.59 2.01 19.60
C GLY A 305 16.55 1.63 20.64
N SER A 306 16.78 0.49 21.27
CA SER A 306 15.93 -0.11 22.28
C SER A 306 15.62 0.87 23.40
N SER A 307 14.34 1.18 23.61
CA SER A 307 13.91 1.51 24.97
C SER A 307 14.09 0.25 25.84
N GLU A 308 14.10 0.37 27.16
CA GLU A 308 14.42 -0.70 28.11
C GLU A 308 13.64 -2.01 27.88
N ASN A 309 12.55 -2.01 27.09
CA ASN A 309 11.75 -3.18 26.75
C ASN A 309 11.45 -3.38 25.23
N SER A 310 12.12 -2.67 24.30
CA SER A 310 11.77 -2.75 22.85
C SER A 310 13.00 -2.80 21.93
N THR A 311 13.71 -3.92 21.86
CA THR A 311 14.80 -4.09 20.88
C THR A 311 14.23 -4.12 19.45
N ASN A 312 14.68 -3.22 18.57
CA ASN A 312 14.34 -3.29 17.14
C ASN A 312 15.12 -4.46 16.50
N PRO A 313 14.44 -5.55 16.09
CA PRO A 313 15.13 -6.74 15.59
C PRO A 313 15.60 -6.58 14.13
N PHE A 314 15.16 -5.53 13.43
CA PHE A 314 15.35 -5.38 11.99
C PHE A 314 16.52 -4.47 11.61
N GLY A 315 17.25 -3.94 12.59
CA GLY A 315 18.40 -3.08 12.36
C GLY A 315 18.03 -1.64 11.95
N SER A 316 19.02 -0.94 11.41
CA SER A 316 18.95 0.48 11.05
C SER A 316 18.26 0.73 9.71
N THR A 317 17.63 1.88 9.56
CA THR A 317 17.17 2.40 8.26
C THR A 317 18.02 3.58 7.80
N PHE A 318 17.97 3.89 6.51
CA PHE A 318 18.74 4.96 5.88
C PHE A 318 17.79 6.07 5.39
N CYS A 319 18.04 7.30 5.83
CA CYS A 319 17.23 8.45 5.45
C CYS A 319 17.95 9.28 4.37
N TYR A 320 17.35 9.35 3.19
CA TYR A 320 17.84 10.15 2.06
C TYR A 320 17.00 11.41 1.89
N GLY A 321 17.64 12.58 1.92
CA GLY A 321 16.97 13.85 1.64
C GLY A 321 16.85 14.09 0.14
N TYR A 322 15.69 14.54 -0.31
CA TYR A 322 15.48 15.00 -1.68
C TYR A 322 14.46 16.13 -1.68
N GLN A 323 14.89 17.33 -2.08
CA GLN A 323 14.07 18.55 -2.04
C GLN A 323 13.48 18.75 -0.63
N ASP A 324 12.15 18.73 -0.53
CA ASP A 324 11.35 18.92 0.68
C ASP A 324 10.83 17.58 1.25
N MET A 325 11.48 16.47 0.88
CA MET A 325 11.16 15.12 1.30
C MET A 325 12.35 14.43 1.95
N VAL A 326 12.06 13.50 2.86
CA VAL A 326 13.01 12.52 3.37
C VAL A 326 12.45 11.12 3.12
N PHE A 327 13.19 10.32 2.38
CA PHE A 327 12.89 8.90 2.14
C PHE A 327 13.59 8.05 3.19
N GLU A 328 12.83 7.34 4.01
CA GLU A 328 13.36 6.32 4.90
C GLU A 328 13.39 4.97 4.17
N VAL A 329 14.58 4.41 3.99
CA VAL A 329 14.84 3.21 3.19
C VAL A 329 15.37 2.10 4.09
N MET A 330 14.80 0.91 3.94
CA MET A 330 15.23 -0.31 4.62
C MET A 330 16.42 -0.95 3.90
N GLN A 331 17.10 -1.89 4.56
CA GLN A 331 18.24 -2.62 3.97
C GLN A 331 17.88 -3.44 2.72
N ASN A 332 16.61 -3.80 2.55
CA ASN A 332 16.09 -4.51 1.38
C ASN A 332 15.61 -3.55 0.26
N GLN A 333 15.97 -2.27 0.35
CA GLN A 333 15.65 -1.20 -0.62
C GLN A 333 14.17 -0.85 -0.73
N HIS A 334 13.32 -1.37 0.16
CA HIS A 334 11.96 -0.89 0.30
C HIS A 334 11.94 0.45 1.04
N ILE A 335 11.12 1.37 0.54
CA ILE A 335 10.86 2.65 1.21
C ILE A 335 9.88 2.37 2.35
N ALA A 336 10.30 2.58 3.60
CA ALA A 336 9.48 2.37 4.78
C ALA A 336 8.52 3.53 5.04
N SER A 337 9.03 4.75 4.90
CA SER A 337 8.26 5.97 5.10
C SER A 337 8.79 7.12 4.25
N ILE A 338 7.92 8.09 3.98
CA ILE A 338 8.32 9.36 3.36
C ILE A 338 7.81 10.49 4.24
N THR A 339 8.73 11.37 4.65
CA THR A 339 8.40 12.58 5.40
C THR A 339 8.46 13.80 4.48
N PHE A 340 7.36 14.53 4.39
CA PHE A 340 7.25 15.80 3.70
C PHE A 340 7.30 16.93 4.73
N TYR A 341 8.03 17.99 4.41
CA TYR A 341 8.14 19.16 5.27
C TYR A 341 8.21 20.40 4.39
N LYS A 342 7.65 21.51 4.89
CA LYS A 342 7.83 22.80 4.22
C LYS A 342 9.08 23.45 4.81
N ASN A 343 9.98 23.94 3.96
CA ASN A 343 11.03 24.83 4.42
C ASN A 343 10.35 26.12 4.85
N ASP A 344 10.47 26.45 6.13
CA ASP A 344 10.18 27.80 6.60
C ASP A 344 11.19 28.69 5.87
N ILE A 345 10.73 29.49 4.92
CA ILE A 345 11.51 30.65 4.48
C ILE A 345 11.62 31.46 5.76
N GLU A 346 12.81 31.53 6.35
CA GLU A 346 13.09 32.54 7.36
C GLU A 346 12.71 33.86 6.71
N ASP A 347 11.61 34.46 7.16
CA ASP A 347 11.34 35.86 6.89
C ASP A 347 12.52 36.61 7.50
N ASP A 348 13.56 36.84 6.70
CA ASP A 348 14.63 37.78 7.00
C ASP A 348 13.97 39.15 7.20
N VAL A 349 13.70 39.48 8.47
CA VAL A 349 13.32 40.81 8.95
C VAL A 349 14.45 41.37 9.80
#